data_AF-A0A4Z1GE75-F1
#
_entry.id   AF-A0A4Z1GE75-F1
#
_cell.length_a   1.000
_cell.length_b   1.000
_cell.length_c   1.000
_cell.angle_alpha   90.00
_cell.angle_beta   90.00
_cell.angle_gamma   90.00
#
_symmetry.space_group_name_H-M   'P 1'
#
loop_
_entity.id
_entity.type
_entity.pdbx_description
1 polymer ?
#
loop_
_entity_poly.entity_id
_entity_poly.type
_entity_poly.pdbx_seq_one_letter_code
_entity_poly.pdbx_strand_id
1 'polypeptide(L)'
;MTGANRLQSSSITYQSWSQVAGPSNVGNLKMVIQKNVKNLGTRQIAKDAYTRKGLDLKKDTGDWAMDPVDDARQQAFLALLGSDNGRPTEYMLTDFHNTLGDKRVTRILTYPYDGVDVEVDDGLGWFHMVLMVGN
;
A
#
# COMPACT_ATOMS: atom_id res chain seq x y z
N MET A 1 11.89 27.84 -8.47
CA MET A 1 11.62 26.54 -9.13
C MET A 1 10.26 26.06 -8.65
N THR A 2 9.24 26.20 -9.49
CA THR A 2 7.82 26.01 -9.15
C THR A 2 7.37 24.57 -9.39
N GLY A 3 6.91 23.90 -8.33
CA GLY A 3 5.93 22.81 -8.36
C GLY A 3 6.30 21.56 -9.17
N ALA A 4 7.15 20.69 -8.62
CA ALA A 4 7.08 19.29 -9.01
C ALA A 4 5.65 18.79 -8.72
N ASN A 5 5.00 18.20 -9.73
CA ASN A 5 3.62 17.72 -9.67
C ASN A 5 3.42 16.76 -8.48
N ARG A 6 2.89 17.28 -7.36
CA ARG A 6 2.45 16.45 -6.24
C ARG A 6 1.35 15.53 -6.74
N LEU A 7 1.43 14.25 -6.38
CA LEU A 7 0.38 13.29 -6.70
C LEU A 7 -0.91 13.74 -5.99
N GLN A 8 -1.96 14.08 -6.73
CA GLN A 8 -3.18 14.62 -6.10
C GLN A 8 -3.78 13.66 -5.05
N SER A 9 -3.71 12.35 -5.29
CA SER A 9 -4.18 11.34 -4.35
C SER A 9 -3.38 11.28 -3.03
N SER A 10 -2.08 11.63 -3.03
CA SER A 10 -1.30 11.72 -1.78
C SER A 10 -1.79 12.88 -0.91
N SER A 11 -2.10 14.02 -1.54
CA SER A 11 -2.60 15.22 -0.87
C SER A 11 -4.01 15.00 -0.30
N ILE A 12 -4.90 14.33 -1.04
CA ILE A 12 -6.26 13.99 -0.56
C ILE A 12 -6.19 13.04 0.63
N THR A 13 -5.33 12.01 0.57
CA THR A 13 -5.15 11.05 1.67
C THR A 13 -4.65 11.76 2.93
N TYR A 14 -3.64 12.63 2.81
CA TYR A 14 -3.14 13.43 3.92
C TYR A 14 -4.21 14.35 4.51
N GLN A 15 -4.91 15.10 3.66
CA GLN A 15 -5.93 16.06 4.12
C GLN A 15 -7.05 15.34 4.88
N SER A 16 -7.49 14.19 4.36
CA SER A 16 -8.52 13.37 5.01
C SER A 16 -8.05 12.86 6.38
N TRP A 17 -6.82 12.33 6.45
CA TRP A 17 -6.24 11.89 7.72
C TRP A 17 -6.07 13.05 8.72
N SER A 18 -5.48 14.16 8.28
CA SER A 18 -5.21 15.34 9.11
C SER A 18 -6.49 15.91 9.72
N GLN A 19 -7.58 15.97 8.94
CA GLN A 19 -8.89 16.41 9.42
C GLN A 19 -9.44 15.51 10.53
N VAL A 20 -9.29 14.19 10.41
CA VAL A 20 -9.81 13.23 11.40
C VAL A 20 -8.92 13.12 12.63
N ALA A 21 -7.61 13.06 12.45
CA ALA A 21 -6.64 12.90 13.53
C ALA A 21 -6.53 14.16 14.39
N GLY A 22 -6.70 15.33 13.78
CA GLY A 22 -6.43 16.61 14.40
C GLY A 22 -4.92 16.89 14.57
N PRO A 23 -4.56 18.11 14.96
CA PRO A 23 -3.18 18.59 14.94
C PRO A 23 -2.24 17.80 15.87
N SER A 24 -2.75 17.30 17.00
CA SER A 24 -1.94 16.57 17.98
C SER A 24 -1.68 15.10 17.62
N ASN A 25 -2.45 14.52 16.69
CA ASN A 25 -2.35 13.09 16.37
C ASN A 25 -2.00 12.79 14.91
N VAL A 26 -1.79 13.81 14.06
CA VAL A 26 -1.46 13.60 12.65
C VAL A 26 -0.20 12.73 12.49
N GLY A 27 0.79 12.89 13.37
CA GLY A 27 2.00 12.06 13.42
C GLY A 27 1.80 10.65 13.99
N ASN A 28 0.61 10.27 14.44
CA ASN A 28 0.32 8.96 15.01
C ASN A 28 -0.18 7.95 13.98
N LEU A 29 -0.11 8.26 12.67
CA LEU A 29 -0.47 7.33 11.60
C LEU A 29 0.35 6.02 11.72
N LYS A 30 -0.36 4.88 11.77
CA LYS A 30 0.25 3.54 11.89
C LYS A 30 0.02 2.66 10.67
N MET A 31 -1.06 2.87 9.93
CA MET A 31 -1.40 2.05 8.78
C MET A 31 -2.29 2.81 7.80
N VAL A 32 -2.17 2.46 6.51
CA VAL A 32 -3.11 2.86 5.46
C VAL A 32 -3.70 1.59 4.85
N ILE A 33 -5.03 1.50 4.76
CA ILE A 33 -5.71 0.32 4.24
C ILE A 33 -6.36 0.68 2.90
N GLN A 34 -5.89 0.04 1.84
CA GLN A 34 -6.49 0.06 0.51
C GLN A 34 -7.46 -1.11 0.41
N LYS A 35 -8.76 -0.83 0.59
CA LYS A 35 -9.81 -1.84 0.49
C LYS A 35 -10.14 -2.12 -0.98
N ASN A 36 -10.54 -3.35 -1.27
CA ASN A 36 -10.98 -3.84 -2.58
C ASN A 36 -10.07 -3.34 -3.71
N VAL A 37 -8.82 -3.81 -3.75
CA VAL A 37 -7.86 -3.40 -4.78
C VAL A 37 -8.39 -3.83 -6.16
N LYS A 38 -8.90 -2.86 -6.94
CA LYS A 38 -9.53 -3.06 -8.26
C LYS A 38 -8.56 -2.81 -9.43
N ASN A 39 -7.48 -2.08 -9.20
CA ASN A 39 -6.56 -1.66 -10.26
C ASN A 39 -5.81 -2.89 -10.83
N LEU A 40 -5.98 -3.16 -12.13
CA LEU A 40 -5.41 -4.33 -12.81
C LEU A 40 -3.88 -4.41 -12.66
N GLY A 41 -3.17 -3.28 -12.74
CA GLY A 41 -1.72 -3.24 -12.60
C GLY A 41 -1.25 -3.70 -11.23
N THR A 42 -1.87 -3.17 -10.17
CA THR A 42 -1.57 -3.59 -8.79
C THR A 42 -1.94 -5.06 -8.57
N ARG A 43 -3.05 -5.53 -9.12
CA ARG A 43 -3.50 -6.92 -9.01
C ARG A 43 -2.53 -7.89 -9.69
N GLN A 44 -2.00 -7.53 -10.85
CA GLN A 44 -0.97 -8.32 -11.53
C GLN A 44 0.35 -8.36 -10.73
N ILE A 45 0.78 -7.22 -10.17
CA ILE A 45 1.96 -7.18 -9.28
C ILE A 45 1.78 -8.11 -8.09
N ALA A 46 0.60 -8.10 -7.45
CA ALA A 46 0.30 -9.01 -6.33
C ALA A 46 0.35 -10.48 -6.79
N LYS A 47 -0.29 -10.82 -7.91
CA LYS A 47 -0.23 -12.18 -8.47
C LYS A 47 1.20 -12.66 -8.69
N ASP A 48 2.05 -11.81 -9.27
CA ASP A 48 3.45 -12.13 -9.54
C ASP A 48 4.24 -12.34 -8.23
N ALA A 49 4.01 -11.49 -7.23
CA ALA A 49 4.62 -11.61 -5.90
C ALA A 49 4.27 -12.96 -5.23
N TYR A 50 2.99 -13.32 -5.23
CA TYR A 50 2.51 -14.58 -4.66
C TYR A 50 3.09 -15.80 -5.40
N THR A 51 3.07 -15.76 -6.73
CA THR A 51 3.63 -16.83 -7.58
C THR A 51 5.10 -17.09 -7.27
N ARG A 52 5.90 -16.02 -7.12
CA ARG A 52 7.34 -16.13 -6.79
C ARG A 52 7.59 -16.74 -5.40
N LYS A 53 6.65 -16.64 -4.48
CA LYS A 53 6.73 -17.24 -3.14
C LYS A 53 6.03 -18.61 -3.03
N GLY A 54 5.39 -19.08 -4.11
CA GLY A 54 4.58 -20.29 -4.08
C GLY A 54 3.34 -20.15 -3.19
N LEU A 55 2.78 -18.94 -3.08
CA LEU A 55 1.57 -18.64 -2.31
C LEU A 55 0.34 -18.59 -3.21
N ASP A 56 -0.84 -18.92 -2.67
CA ASP A 56 -2.14 -18.80 -3.31
C ASP A 56 -2.80 -17.47 -2.93
N LEU A 57 -2.94 -16.55 -3.89
CA LEU A 57 -3.52 -15.21 -3.69
C LEU A 57 -4.93 -15.24 -3.10
N LYS A 58 -5.70 -16.32 -3.32
CA LYS A 58 -7.08 -16.44 -2.84
C LYS A 58 -7.17 -16.96 -1.41
N LYS A 59 -6.08 -17.48 -0.84
CA LYS A 59 -6.09 -18.16 0.47
C LYS A 59 -5.06 -17.61 1.43
N ASP A 60 -3.89 -17.26 0.91
CA ASP A 60 -2.74 -16.90 1.71
C ASP A 60 -2.68 -15.40 1.96
N THR A 61 -2.18 -15.05 3.14
CA THR A 61 -1.80 -13.68 3.45
C THR A 61 -0.39 -13.43 2.97
N GLY A 62 -0.22 -12.40 2.14
CA GLY A 62 1.08 -11.93 1.71
C GLY A 62 1.71 -11.03 2.77
N ASP A 63 2.99 -11.21 3.03
CA ASP A 63 3.78 -10.44 3.98
C ASP A 63 5.08 -9.94 3.32
N TRP A 64 5.06 -8.68 2.95
CA TRP A 64 6.08 -8.06 2.11
C TRP A 64 6.83 -7.00 2.91
N ALA A 65 8.14 -7.15 2.99
CA ALA A 65 9.02 -6.16 3.60
C ALA A 65 10.38 -6.19 2.91
N MET A 66 11.17 -5.13 3.11
CA MET A 66 12.60 -5.18 2.80
C MET A 66 13.24 -6.33 3.60
N ASP A 67 13.95 -7.20 2.91
CA ASP A 67 14.53 -8.40 3.49
C ASP A 67 15.80 -8.80 2.72
N PRO A 68 17.00 -8.58 3.27
CA PRO A 68 18.25 -8.79 2.55
C PRO A 68 18.54 -10.27 2.27
N VAL A 69 17.82 -11.20 2.89
CA VAL A 69 17.99 -12.65 2.70
C VAL A 69 16.86 -13.28 1.88
N ASP A 70 15.80 -12.53 1.57
CA ASP A 70 14.64 -12.98 0.81
C ASP A 70 14.33 -11.99 -0.33
N ASP A 71 15.08 -12.12 -1.44
CA ASP A 71 14.95 -11.24 -2.59
C ASP A 71 13.51 -11.23 -3.13
N ALA A 72 12.84 -12.38 -3.20
CA ALA A 72 11.45 -12.44 -3.67
C ALA A 72 10.50 -11.58 -2.80
N ARG A 73 10.67 -11.60 -1.47
CA ARG A 73 9.89 -10.79 -0.54
C ARG A 73 10.21 -9.30 -0.67
N GLN A 74 11.49 -8.94 -0.80
CA GLN A 74 11.90 -7.55 -1.00
C GLN A 74 11.41 -6.98 -2.34
N GLN A 75 11.56 -7.74 -3.43
CA GLN A 75 11.07 -7.32 -4.75
C GLN A 75 9.55 -7.15 -4.77
N ALA A 76 8.82 -8.04 -4.09
CA ALA A 76 7.38 -7.90 -3.91
C ALA A 76 7.02 -6.62 -3.13
N PHE A 77 7.73 -6.33 -2.04
CA PHE A 77 7.54 -5.10 -1.27
C PHE A 77 7.75 -3.84 -2.14
N LEU A 78 8.86 -3.76 -2.86
CA LEU A 78 9.18 -2.61 -3.71
C LEU A 78 8.16 -2.44 -4.85
N ALA A 79 7.77 -3.55 -5.49
CA ALA A 79 6.79 -3.52 -6.59
C ALA A 79 5.39 -3.10 -6.09
N LEU A 80 4.94 -3.63 -4.96
CA LEU A 80 3.65 -3.26 -4.37
C LEU A 80 3.65 -1.81 -3.86
N LEU A 81 4.76 -1.35 -3.27
CA LEU A 81 4.91 0.04 -2.85
C LEU A 81 4.85 0.99 -4.04
N GLY A 82 5.50 0.64 -5.16
CA GLY A 82 5.48 1.44 -6.39
C GLY A 82 4.19 1.34 -7.22
N SER A 83 3.26 0.46 -6.85
CA SER A 83 1.99 0.26 -7.56
C SER A 83 1.05 1.47 -7.43
N ASP A 84 -0.02 1.50 -8.23
CA ASP A 84 -1.02 2.58 -8.16
C ASP A 84 -1.73 2.67 -6.80
N ASN A 85 -1.81 1.56 -6.05
CA ASN A 85 -2.37 1.55 -4.70
C ASN A 85 -1.33 1.81 -3.60
N GLY A 86 -0.04 1.56 -3.86
CA GLY A 86 1.03 1.80 -2.88
C GLY A 86 1.56 3.23 -2.91
N ARG A 87 1.87 3.70 -4.12
CA ARG A 87 2.58 4.95 -4.39
C ARG A 87 1.94 6.18 -3.75
N PRO A 88 0.60 6.33 -3.70
CA PRO A 88 0.00 7.48 -3.00
C PRO A 88 0.39 7.59 -1.53
N THR A 89 0.56 6.46 -0.83
CA THR A 89 0.98 6.44 0.58
C THR A 89 2.45 6.82 0.71
N GLU A 90 3.32 6.30 -0.15
CA GLU A 90 4.74 6.65 -0.16
C GLU A 90 4.95 8.16 -0.40
N TYR A 91 4.27 8.72 -1.40
CA TYR A 91 4.33 10.16 -1.68
C TYR A 91 3.74 10.98 -0.54
N MET A 92 2.66 10.52 0.10
CA MET A 92 2.09 11.20 1.27
C MET A 92 3.11 11.30 2.41
N LEU A 93 3.76 10.18 2.74
CA LEU A 93 4.76 10.13 3.80
C LEU A 93 5.98 10.99 3.47
N THR A 94 6.36 11.07 2.20
CA THR A 94 7.47 11.90 1.71
C THR A 94 7.12 13.39 1.72
N ASP A 95 5.98 13.77 1.14
CA ASP A 95 5.57 15.17 0.97
C ASP A 95 5.23 15.85 2.30
N PHE A 96 4.74 15.08 3.27
CA PHE A 96 4.29 15.56 4.59
C PHE A 96 5.14 14.98 5.73
N HIS A 97 6.39 14.62 5.47
CA HIS A 97 7.28 13.95 6.42
C HIS A 97 7.38 14.69 7.77
N ASN A 98 7.49 16.03 7.75
CA ASN A 98 7.59 16.85 8.97
C ASN A 98 6.37 16.70 9.89
N THR A 99 5.16 16.64 9.33
CA THR A 99 3.93 16.53 10.13
C THR A 99 3.62 15.08 10.48
N LEU A 100 4.01 14.13 9.62
CA LEU A 100 3.82 12.71 9.82
C LEU A 100 4.92 12.05 10.66
N GLY A 101 5.98 12.80 11.01
CA GLY A 101 7.06 12.35 11.90
C GLY A 101 8.08 11.44 11.21
N ASP A 102 8.51 11.80 10.00
CA ASP A 102 9.53 11.14 9.19
C ASP A 102 9.29 9.64 8.99
N LYS A 103 8.01 9.29 8.84
CA LYS A 103 7.57 7.91 8.67
C LYS A 103 7.79 7.41 7.26
N ARG A 104 7.89 6.08 7.14
CA ARG A 104 7.93 5.33 5.89
C ARG A 104 7.04 4.10 5.98
N VAL A 105 6.71 3.52 4.83
CA VAL A 105 6.10 2.19 4.77
C VAL A 105 7.17 1.18 5.16
N THR A 106 6.91 0.35 6.16
CA THR A 106 7.88 -0.66 6.66
C THR A 106 7.51 -2.08 6.28
N ARG A 107 6.23 -2.33 5.99
CA ARG A 107 5.68 -3.65 5.64
C ARG A 107 4.38 -3.46 4.89
N ILE A 108 4.10 -4.34 3.93
CA ILE A 108 2.82 -4.40 3.22
C ILE A 108 2.23 -5.78 3.47
N LEU A 109 0.98 -5.82 3.91
CA LEU A 109 0.21 -7.06 4.05
C LEU A 109 -0.88 -7.09 2.98
N THR A 110 -1.05 -8.23 2.32
CA THR A 110 -2.15 -8.44 1.37
C THR A 110 -3.03 -9.58 1.84
N TYR A 111 -4.34 -9.33 1.91
CA TYR A 111 -5.32 -10.29 2.43
C TYR A 111 -6.37 -10.60 1.39
N PRO A 112 -6.71 -11.88 1.14
CA PRO A 112 -7.85 -12.21 0.30
C PRO A 112 -9.14 -11.63 0.90
N TYR A 113 -10.06 -11.23 0.04
CA TYR A 113 -11.36 -10.68 0.41
C TYR A 113 -12.45 -11.33 -0.45
N ASP A 114 -13.37 -12.02 0.20
CA ASP A 114 -14.51 -12.69 -0.44
C ASP A 114 -15.80 -11.86 -0.28
N GLY A 115 -15.74 -10.57 -0.64
CA GLY A 115 -16.90 -9.69 -0.59
C GLY A 115 -17.89 -9.89 -1.74
N VAL A 116 -19.09 -9.35 -1.55
CA VAL A 116 -20.23 -9.41 -2.49
C VAL A 116 -20.14 -8.43 -3.67
N ASP A 117 -19.02 -7.72 -3.83
CA ASP A 117 -18.83 -6.79 -4.94
C ASP A 117 -18.49 -7.54 -6.23
N VAL A 118 -19.07 -7.11 -7.36
CA VAL A 118 -18.86 -7.71 -8.71
C VAL A 118 -17.37 -7.82 -9.01
N GLU A 119 -16.85 -9.06 -9.02
CA GLU A 119 -15.45 -9.38 -9.27
C GLU A 119 -14.94 -8.62 -10.52
N VAL A 120 -13.74 -8.05 -10.43
CA VAL A 120 -13.01 -7.70 -11.65
C VAL A 120 -12.79 -9.03 -12.38
N ASP A 121 -13.25 -9.14 -13.63
CA ASP A 121 -13.20 -10.40 -14.40
C ASP A 121 -11.77 -10.71 -14.88
N ASP A 122 -10.87 -10.99 -13.93
CA ASP A 122 -9.50 -11.44 -14.15
C ASP A 122 -9.18 -12.75 -13.40
N GLY A 123 -10.18 -13.29 -12.68
CA GLY A 123 -10.11 -14.56 -11.95
C GLY A 123 -9.21 -14.56 -10.71
N LEU A 124 -8.72 -13.40 -10.26
CA LEU A 124 -7.82 -13.29 -9.09
C LEU A 124 -8.54 -13.10 -7.75
N GLY A 125 -9.86 -12.87 -7.74
CA GLY A 125 -10.59 -12.49 -6.52
C GLY A 125 -10.20 -11.11 -5.99
N TRP A 126 -10.77 -10.65 -4.88
CA TRP A 126 -10.39 -9.37 -4.30
C TRP A 126 -9.31 -9.55 -3.22
N PHE A 127 -8.52 -8.50 -3.01
CA PHE A 127 -7.68 -8.43 -1.83
C PHE A 127 -7.67 -7.01 -1.26
N HIS A 128 -7.35 -6.92 0.03
CA HIS A 128 -6.98 -5.68 0.69
C HIS A 128 -5.46 -5.55 0.73
N MET A 129 -4.97 -4.33 0.63
CA MET A 129 -3.56 -4.03 0.83
C MET A 129 -3.41 -3.09 2.04
N VAL A 130 -2.66 -3.53 3.05
CA VAL A 130 -2.41 -2.80 4.29
C VAL A 130 -0.96 -2.36 4.30
N LEU A 131 -0.73 -1.05 4.22
CA LEU A 131 0.60 -0.46 4.31
C LEU A 131 0.87 -0.08 5.76
N MET A 132 1.78 -0.79 6.41
CA MET A 132 2.22 -0.51 7.77
C MET A 132 3.22 0.64 7.75
N VAL A 133 3.04 1.59 8.65
CA VAL A 133 3.80 2.85 8.70
C VAL A 133 4.60 2.92 10.00
N GLY A 134 5.89 3.22 9.89
CA GLY A 134 6.82 3.32 11.02
C GLY A 134 8.02 4.21 10.72
N ASN A 135 8.91 4.35 11.71
CA ASN A 135 10.20 5.03 11.58
C ASN A 135 11.28 3.98 11.29
#